data_AF-A0A371GM18-F1
#
_entry.id   AF-A0A371GM18-F1
#
_cell.length_a   1.000
_cell.length_b   1.000
_cell.length_c   1.000
_cell.angle_alpha   90.00
_cell.angle_beta   90.00
_cell.angle_gamma   90.00
#
_symmetry.space_group_name_H-M   'P 1'
#
loop_
_entity.id
_entity.type
_entity.pdbx_description
1 polymer ?
#
loop_
_entity_poly.entity_id
_entity_poly.type
_entity_poly.pdbx_seq_one_letter_code
_entity_poly.pdbx_strand_id
1 'polypeptide(L)'
;KPPIEDLQYFLDFQITRVWAPEQNNLQRKEPVCQSLQFSLMGPKLFVSPEQVTVGRKPVTGLRLSLEGSKQNRLAIHLQHLVSLPKNLQPHWDAHMAIGAPKWHGPEEQDSRWFEPIKWKNFSHVSTAPIEYTDTSIGDLSGVHIVTGAQLGVWDFGAKNVLHLKLLFSKVPGCTIRRSVWDHNPSTPVAQRPDGASSSLTKKTSEDKKEDSSIHIGKLAKIVDMTEMSKGPQDIPGHWLVTGAKLGVEKGKILLRIKYSLLNY
;
A
#
# COMPACT_ATOMS: atom_id res chain seq x y z
N LYS A 1 -10.78 -9.77 23.06
CA LYS A 1 -10.87 -11.22 22.75
C LYS A 1 -11.78 -11.36 21.52
N PRO A 2 -11.40 -12.10 20.47
CA PRO A 2 -12.25 -12.29 19.30
C PRO A 2 -13.55 -13.03 19.69
N PRO A 3 -14.65 -12.88 18.93
CA PRO A 3 -15.83 -13.73 19.04
C PRO A 3 -15.47 -15.22 18.96
N ILE A 4 -16.25 -16.10 19.60
CA ILE A 4 -15.94 -17.54 19.66
C ILE A 4 -15.87 -18.18 18.27
N GLU A 5 -16.74 -17.74 17.37
CA GLU A 5 -16.79 -18.14 15.95
C GLU A 5 -15.52 -17.76 15.17
N ASP A 6 -14.80 -16.73 15.60
CA ASP A 6 -13.58 -16.25 14.97
C ASP A 6 -12.30 -16.76 15.66
N LEU A 7 -12.43 -17.46 16.78
CA LEU A 7 -11.29 -17.82 17.63
C LEU A 7 -10.27 -18.68 16.88
N GLN A 8 -10.75 -19.67 16.11
CA GLN A 8 -9.87 -20.55 15.35
C GLN A 8 -9.12 -19.77 14.26
N TYR A 9 -9.81 -18.92 13.49
CA TYR A 9 -9.19 -18.08 12.47
C TYR A 9 -8.19 -17.09 13.08
N PHE A 10 -8.53 -16.50 14.23
CA PHE A 10 -7.62 -15.64 14.97
C PHE A 10 -6.33 -16.37 15.35
N LEU A 11 -6.43 -17.59 15.88
CA LEU A 11 -5.26 -18.39 16.27
C LEU A 11 -4.39 -18.77 15.07
N ASP A 12 -5.01 -19.17 13.96
CA ASP A 12 -4.29 -19.54 12.73
C ASP A 12 -3.61 -18.35 12.05
N PHE A 13 -4.06 -17.12 12.33
CA PHE A 13 -3.47 -15.87 11.84
C PHE A 13 -2.44 -15.24 12.79
N GLN A 14 -2.08 -15.91 13.90
CA GLN A 14 -0.95 -15.50 14.76
C GLN A 14 0.41 -15.83 14.14
N ILE A 15 0.57 -15.52 12.85
CA ILE A 15 1.78 -15.74 12.06
C ILE A 15 2.57 -14.44 11.99
N THR A 16 3.89 -14.56 12.00
CA THR A 16 4.81 -13.43 11.83
C THR A 16 4.52 -12.69 10.51
N ARG A 17 4.44 -11.37 10.60
CA ARG A 17 4.27 -10.46 9.47
C ARG A 17 5.62 -9.84 9.11
N VAL A 18 5.94 -9.82 7.82
CA VAL A 18 7.14 -9.16 7.30
C VAL A 18 6.78 -8.28 6.11
N TRP A 19 7.65 -7.33 5.78
CA TRP A 19 7.48 -6.42 4.65
C TRP A 19 8.28 -6.90 3.44
N ALA A 20 7.67 -6.84 2.26
CA ALA A 20 8.29 -7.06 0.97
C ALA A 20 8.26 -5.77 0.13
N PRO A 21 9.32 -5.45 -0.64
CA PRO A 21 10.62 -6.11 -0.58
C PRO A 21 11.27 -5.89 0.79
N GLU A 22 12.04 -6.87 1.25
CA GLU A 22 12.87 -6.67 2.44
C GLU A 22 13.85 -5.53 2.14
N GLN A 23 14.04 -4.62 3.09
CA GLN A 23 14.96 -3.49 2.94
C GLN A 23 16.38 -4.01 2.74
N ASN A 24 16.77 -4.16 1.48
CA ASN A 24 18.09 -4.63 1.13
C ASN A 24 18.98 -3.41 0.82
N ASN A 25 20.05 -3.24 1.58
CA ASN A 25 21.01 -2.13 1.41
C ASN A 25 21.88 -2.26 0.15
N LEU A 26 21.62 -3.28 -0.69
CA LEU A 26 22.35 -3.50 -1.93
C LEU A 26 21.92 -2.45 -2.95
N GLN A 27 22.88 -1.60 -3.33
CA GLN A 27 22.75 -0.62 -4.39
C GLN A 27 22.43 -1.34 -5.72
N ARG A 28 21.14 -1.55 -5.99
CA ARG A 28 20.70 -2.05 -7.29
C ARG A 28 20.95 -0.97 -8.34
N LYS A 29 21.40 -1.39 -9.53
CA LYS A 29 21.55 -0.54 -10.72
C LYS A 29 20.24 0.24 -10.92
N GLU A 30 20.31 1.56 -10.90
CA GLU A 30 19.09 2.39 -10.90
C GLU A 30 18.35 2.24 -12.23
N PRO A 31 17.11 1.70 -12.24
CA PRO A 31 16.29 1.71 -13.43
C PRO A 31 15.96 3.16 -13.81
N VAL A 32 15.75 3.42 -15.10
CA VAL A 32 15.23 4.70 -15.59
C VAL A 32 13.84 4.89 -14.98
N CYS A 33 13.74 5.76 -13.98
CA CYS A 33 12.48 6.01 -13.28
C CYS A 33 11.76 7.17 -13.92
N GLN A 34 10.49 6.95 -14.27
CA GLN A 34 9.58 8.05 -14.55
C GLN A 34 9.43 8.92 -13.31
N SER A 35 9.09 10.20 -13.51
CA SER A 35 9.05 11.16 -12.41
C SER A 35 7.80 12.03 -12.44
N LEU A 36 7.31 12.32 -11.25
CA LEU A 36 6.28 13.32 -11.00
C LEU A 36 6.94 14.66 -10.69
N GLN A 37 6.36 15.73 -11.22
CA GLN A 37 6.80 17.10 -11.00
C GLN A 37 5.64 17.90 -10.43
N PHE A 38 5.94 18.78 -9.48
CA PHE A 38 4.92 19.55 -8.76
C PHE A 38 4.96 21.05 -9.07
N SER A 39 5.98 21.50 -9.78
CA SER A 39 6.13 22.86 -10.32
C SER A 39 7.21 22.85 -11.41
N LEU A 40 7.26 23.89 -12.24
CA LEU A 40 8.14 23.98 -13.43
C LEU A 40 9.63 23.76 -13.11
N MET A 41 10.10 24.27 -11.97
CA MET A 41 11.48 24.12 -11.48
C MET A 41 11.51 23.38 -10.13
N GLY A 42 10.50 22.55 -9.87
CA GLY A 42 10.30 21.88 -8.60
C GLY A 42 11.11 20.60 -8.42
N PRO A 43 11.14 20.06 -7.19
CA PRO A 43 11.70 18.73 -6.95
C PRO A 43 10.93 17.67 -7.73
N LYS A 44 11.66 16.70 -8.28
CA LYS A 44 11.09 15.53 -8.97
C LYS A 44 10.94 14.36 -7.99
N LEU A 45 9.78 13.72 -7.98
CA LEU A 45 9.54 12.47 -7.27
C LEU A 45 9.63 11.34 -8.29
N PHE A 46 10.69 10.54 -8.24
CA PHE A 46 10.85 9.37 -9.09
C PHE A 46 9.93 8.25 -8.60
N VAL A 47 9.38 7.47 -9.52
CA VAL A 47 8.51 6.33 -9.18
C VAL A 47 9.27 5.05 -9.49
N SER A 48 9.38 4.16 -8.50
CA SER A 48 9.99 2.85 -8.67
C SER A 48 9.09 1.96 -9.55
N PRO A 49 9.60 1.43 -10.68
CA PRO A 49 8.83 0.53 -11.55
C PRO A 49 8.80 -0.92 -11.04
N GLU A 50 9.46 -1.21 -9.90
CA GLU A 50 9.61 -2.55 -9.35
C GLU A 50 8.24 -3.19 -9.04
N GLN A 51 8.06 -4.42 -9.55
CA GLN A 51 6.90 -5.25 -9.21
C GLN A 51 7.19 -5.98 -7.91
N VAL A 52 6.40 -5.70 -6.88
CA VAL A 52 6.52 -6.40 -5.60
C VAL A 52 5.49 -7.51 -5.57
N THR A 53 5.94 -8.75 -5.41
CA THR A 53 5.08 -9.93 -5.33
C THR A 53 5.51 -10.81 -4.17
N VAL A 54 4.53 -11.42 -3.48
CA VAL A 54 4.79 -12.26 -2.29
C VAL A 54 4.39 -13.73 -2.51
N GLY A 55 3.94 -14.09 -3.72
CA GLY A 55 3.48 -15.43 -4.06
C GLY A 55 2.22 -15.83 -3.29
N ARG A 56 2.12 -17.09 -2.87
CA ARG A 56 1.01 -17.63 -2.05
C ARG A 56 1.20 -17.30 -0.57
N LYS A 57 1.42 -16.03 -0.27
CA LYS A 57 1.53 -15.50 1.10
C LYS A 57 0.43 -14.45 1.30
N PRO A 58 -0.44 -14.61 2.30
CA PRO A 58 -1.54 -13.68 2.48
C PRO A 58 -1.02 -12.29 2.85
N VAL A 59 -1.47 -11.28 2.10
CA VAL A 59 -1.12 -9.87 2.35
C VAL A 59 -2.08 -9.29 3.37
N THR A 60 -1.53 -8.63 4.38
CA THR A 60 -2.25 -8.03 5.52
C THR A 60 -2.09 -6.51 5.59
N GLY A 61 -1.27 -5.91 4.72
CA GLY A 61 -1.06 -4.47 4.68
C GLY A 61 -0.23 -4.00 3.50
N LEU A 62 -0.26 -2.69 3.25
CA LEU A 62 0.56 -2.01 2.26
C LEU A 62 1.03 -0.67 2.83
N ARG A 63 2.15 -0.15 2.32
CA ARG A 63 2.63 1.20 2.62
C ARG A 63 3.33 1.82 1.42
N LEU A 64 3.32 3.15 1.36
CA LEU A 64 4.20 3.91 0.49
C LEU A 64 5.49 4.25 1.24
N SER A 65 6.62 4.25 0.54
CA SER A 65 7.91 4.60 1.10
C SER A 65 8.69 5.52 0.15
N LEU A 66 9.58 6.32 0.74
CA LEU A 66 10.58 7.09 0.01
C LEU A 66 11.95 6.41 0.15
N GLU A 67 12.53 6.03 -0.97
CA GLU A 67 13.78 5.28 -1.05
C GLU A 67 14.91 6.10 -1.67
N GLY A 68 16.12 5.55 -1.60
CA GLY A 68 17.34 6.17 -2.09
C GLY A 68 17.93 7.20 -1.13
N SER A 69 19.18 7.58 -1.40
CA SER A 69 19.94 8.53 -0.57
C SER A 69 19.31 9.92 -0.51
N LYS A 70 18.54 10.29 -1.54
CA LYS A 70 17.81 11.56 -1.64
C LYS A 70 16.36 11.48 -1.17
N GLN A 71 15.87 10.31 -0.73
CA GLN A 71 14.48 10.09 -0.31
C GLN A 71 13.46 10.65 -1.33
N ASN A 72 13.75 10.43 -2.61
CA ASN A 72 13.01 11.00 -3.73
C ASN A 72 12.48 9.93 -4.70
N ARG A 73 12.49 8.66 -4.27
CA ARG A 73 12.00 7.52 -5.02
C ARG A 73 10.79 6.94 -4.29
N LEU A 74 9.61 7.11 -4.85
CA LEU A 74 8.39 6.53 -4.35
C LEU A 74 8.36 5.03 -4.67
N ALA A 75 8.19 4.21 -3.64
CA ALA A 75 8.02 2.77 -3.74
C ALA A 75 6.77 2.32 -2.96
N ILE A 76 6.31 1.09 -3.26
CA ILE A 76 5.20 0.44 -2.57
C ILE A 76 5.68 -0.86 -1.93
N HIS A 77 5.36 -1.07 -0.67
CA HIS A 77 5.71 -2.28 0.07
C HIS A 77 4.44 -3.02 0.49
N LEU A 78 4.52 -4.35 0.58
CA LEU A 78 3.44 -5.24 1.01
C LEU A 78 3.83 -5.90 2.32
N GLN A 79 2.94 -5.86 3.32
CA GLN A 79 3.07 -6.66 4.52
C GLN A 79 2.36 -7.99 4.27
N HIS A 80 3.04 -9.10 4.53
CA HIS A 80 2.48 -10.43 4.35
C HIS A 80 2.85 -11.37 5.50
N LEU A 81 2.08 -12.44 5.64
CA LEU A 81 2.40 -13.53 6.56
C LEU A 81 3.57 -14.35 6.01
N VAL A 82 4.51 -14.73 6.87
CA VAL A 82 5.69 -15.52 6.46
C VAL A 82 5.32 -16.94 5.99
N SER A 83 4.22 -17.48 6.52
CA SER A 83 3.66 -18.80 6.19
C SER A 83 2.15 -18.71 5.96
N LEU A 84 1.60 -19.75 5.33
CA LEU A 84 0.17 -19.87 5.03
C LEU A 84 -0.61 -20.31 6.29
N PRO A 85 -1.66 -19.58 6.71
CA PRO A 85 -2.57 -20.00 7.80
C PRO A 85 -3.17 -21.38 7.56
N LYS A 86 -3.36 -22.17 8.63
CA LYS A 86 -3.84 -23.56 8.53
C LYS A 86 -5.20 -23.66 7.87
N ASN A 87 -6.12 -22.75 8.19
CA ASN A 87 -7.45 -22.67 7.58
C ASN A 87 -7.41 -22.32 6.08
N LEU A 88 -6.32 -21.74 5.56
CA LEU A 88 -6.15 -21.46 4.13
C LEU A 88 -5.46 -22.58 3.36
N GLN A 89 -4.76 -23.50 4.02
CA GLN A 89 -4.04 -24.58 3.36
C GLN A 89 -4.93 -25.44 2.43
N PRO A 90 -6.16 -25.83 2.83
CA PRO A 90 -7.04 -26.62 1.97
C PRO A 90 -7.56 -25.88 0.72
N HIS A 91 -7.29 -24.58 0.60
CA HIS A 91 -7.75 -23.72 -0.50
C HIS A 91 -6.61 -23.10 -1.30
N TRP A 92 -5.41 -22.99 -0.71
CA TRP A 92 -4.34 -22.16 -1.24
C TRP A 92 -2.92 -22.70 -1.06
N ASP A 93 -2.75 -23.94 -0.60
CA ASP A 93 -1.44 -24.58 -0.54
C ASP A 93 -0.81 -24.78 -1.93
N ALA A 94 0.51 -24.96 -2.02
CA ALA A 94 1.29 -24.98 -3.26
C ALA A 94 0.74 -25.94 -4.33
N HIS A 95 0.18 -27.08 -3.93
CA HIS A 95 -0.36 -28.09 -4.84
C HIS A 95 -1.74 -27.75 -5.42
N MET A 96 -2.40 -26.72 -4.90
CA MET A 96 -3.73 -26.34 -5.38
C MET A 96 -3.68 -25.58 -6.69
N ALA A 97 -4.50 -25.99 -7.65
CA ALA A 97 -4.66 -25.31 -8.92
C ALA A 97 -5.56 -24.09 -8.75
N ILE A 98 -4.97 -22.89 -8.80
CA ILE A 98 -5.68 -21.61 -8.61
C ILE A 98 -5.62 -20.69 -9.83
N GLY A 99 -5.03 -21.17 -10.94
CA GLY A 99 -4.73 -20.38 -12.12
C GLY A 99 -3.55 -19.41 -11.92
N ALA A 100 -3.23 -18.66 -12.97
CA ALA A 100 -2.20 -17.64 -12.93
C ALA A 100 -2.73 -16.38 -12.22
N PRO A 101 -1.90 -15.72 -11.38
CA PRO A 101 -2.29 -14.45 -10.77
C PRO A 101 -2.44 -13.36 -11.86
N LYS A 102 -3.40 -12.45 -11.68
CA LYS A 102 -3.76 -11.43 -12.68
C LYS A 102 -3.46 -10.03 -12.18
N TRP A 103 -2.72 -9.25 -12.96
CA TRP A 103 -2.54 -7.83 -12.71
C TRP A 103 -3.82 -7.07 -13.07
N HIS A 104 -4.29 -6.25 -12.15
CA HIS A 104 -5.42 -5.35 -12.35
C HIS A 104 -5.02 -3.94 -11.94
N GLY A 105 -5.45 -2.95 -12.71
CA GLY A 105 -5.22 -1.54 -12.42
C GLY A 105 -6.30 -0.67 -13.02
N PRO A 106 -6.19 0.65 -12.84
CA PRO A 106 -7.09 1.62 -13.45
C PRO A 106 -6.91 1.67 -14.97
N GLU A 107 -7.96 2.07 -15.67
CA GLU A 107 -7.94 2.34 -17.10
C GLU A 107 -7.31 3.71 -17.38
N GLU A 108 -6.34 3.77 -18.30
CA GLU A 108 -5.58 4.99 -18.62
C GLU A 108 -6.45 6.11 -19.22
N GLN A 109 -7.60 5.75 -19.78
CA GLN A 109 -8.52 6.69 -20.42
C GLN A 109 -9.58 7.26 -19.46
N ASP A 110 -9.78 6.66 -18.27
CA ASP A 110 -10.81 7.11 -17.33
C ASP A 110 -10.31 8.29 -16.48
N SER A 111 -10.20 9.44 -17.12
CA SER A 111 -9.71 10.69 -16.52
C SER A 111 -10.57 11.23 -15.38
N ARG A 112 -11.79 10.69 -15.18
CA ARG A 112 -12.68 11.06 -14.07
C ARG A 112 -12.07 10.78 -12.70
N TRP A 113 -11.14 9.83 -12.65
CA TRP A 113 -10.41 9.45 -11.44
C TRP A 113 -9.08 10.19 -11.27
N PHE A 114 -8.75 11.18 -12.12
CA PHE A 114 -7.46 11.85 -12.07
C PHE A 114 -7.53 13.07 -11.17
N GLU A 115 -7.00 12.94 -9.96
CA GLU A 115 -6.95 14.02 -8.99
C GLU A 115 -5.60 14.74 -9.00
N PRO A 116 -5.57 16.08 -9.05
CA PRO A 116 -4.31 16.83 -9.00
C PRO A 116 -3.70 16.77 -7.61
N ILE A 117 -2.37 16.59 -7.53
CA ILE A 117 -1.69 16.48 -6.23
C ILE A 117 -1.58 17.86 -5.56
N LYS A 118 -0.99 18.85 -6.23
CA LYS A 118 -0.89 20.23 -5.71
C LYS A 118 -1.53 21.25 -6.64
N TRP A 119 -1.08 21.23 -7.89
CA TRP A 119 -1.44 22.19 -8.91
C TRP A 119 -2.10 21.47 -10.08
N LYS A 120 -3.15 22.08 -10.65
CA LYS A 120 -3.97 21.48 -11.72
C LYS A 120 -3.21 21.16 -13.01
N ASN A 121 -2.10 21.83 -13.27
CA ASN A 121 -1.35 21.69 -14.53
C ASN A 121 -0.15 20.73 -14.44
N PHE A 122 0.03 20.05 -13.31
CA PHE A 122 1.20 19.21 -13.06
C PHE A 122 0.79 17.76 -12.78
N SER A 123 1.52 17.05 -11.91
CA SER A 123 1.24 15.66 -11.62
C SER A 123 -0.10 15.42 -10.93
N HIS A 124 -0.74 14.33 -11.35
CA HIS A 124 -2.00 13.82 -10.81
C HIS A 124 -1.81 12.40 -10.29
N VAL A 125 -2.83 11.90 -9.60
CA VAL A 125 -2.95 10.54 -9.11
C VAL A 125 -4.26 9.96 -9.64
N SER A 126 -4.21 8.73 -10.14
CA SER A 126 -5.42 7.95 -10.41
C SER A 126 -5.99 7.42 -9.09
N THR A 127 -7.16 7.91 -8.70
CA THR A 127 -7.85 7.54 -7.45
C THR A 127 -8.91 6.46 -7.61
N ALA A 128 -8.97 5.86 -8.80
CA ALA A 128 -9.85 4.74 -9.11
C ALA A 128 -9.62 3.56 -8.12
N PRO A 129 -10.69 3.00 -7.53
CA PRO A 129 -10.56 1.83 -6.68
C PRO A 129 -10.10 0.61 -7.49
N ILE A 130 -9.13 -0.14 -6.95
CA ILE A 130 -8.67 -1.39 -7.55
C ILE A 130 -9.10 -2.52 -6.63
N GLU A 131 -10.12 -3.23 -7.06
CA GLU A 131 -10.66 -4.42 -6.41
C GLU A 131 -11.09 -5.41 -7.49
N TYR A 132 -11.14 -6.69 -7.14
CA TYR A 132 -11.55 -7.73 -8.08
C TYR A 132 -13.05 -7.98 -7.93
N THR A 133 -13.85 -7.43 -8.85
CA THR A 133 -15.28 -7.73 -8.99
C THR A 133 -15.48 -8.70 -10.14
N ASP A 134 -15.81 -9.95 -9.85
CA ASP A 134 -16.09 -10.95 -10.88
C ASP A 134 -17.44 -10.65 -11.55
N THR A 135 -17.46 -10.49 -12.87
CA THR A 135 -18.67 -10.26 -13.68
C THR A 135 -19.04 -11.48 -14.52
N SER A 136 -18.31 -12.59 -14.41
CA SER A 136 -18.56 -13.82 -15.18
C SER A 136 -19.34 -14.86 -14.38
N ILE A 137 -20.60 -15.09 -14.76
CA ILE A 137 -21.59 -16.02 -14.15
C ILE A 137 -21.18 -17.51 -14.19
N GLY A 138 -20.00 -17.87 -14.70
CA GLY A 138 -19.62 -19.27 -14.95
C GLY A 138 -18.42 -19.80 -14.18
N ASP A 139 -17.64 -18.96 -13.49
CA ASP A 139 -16.41 -19.44 -12.83
C ASP A 139 -16.68 -19.80 -11.37
N LEU A 140 -16.38 -21.05 -11.02
CA LEU A 140 -16.65 -21.65 -9.72
C LEU A 140 -16.14 -20.76 -8.58
N SER A 141 -16.99 -20.59 -7.57
CA SER A 141 -16.83 -19.82 -6.33
C SER A 141 -15.38 -19.70 -5.84
N GLY A 142 -14.91 -18.47 -5.66
CA GLY A 142 -13.64 -18.18 -5.01
C GLY A 142 -13.43 -16.69 -4.83
N VAL A 143 -12.56 -16.32 -3.90
CA VAL A 143 -12.22 -14.92 -3.63
C VAL A 143 -10.88 -14.58 -4.25
N HIS A 144 -10.74 -13.38 -4.78
CA HIS A 144 -9.45 -12.87 -5.24
C HIS A 144 -8.83 -11.96 -4.17
N ILE A 145 -7.64 -12.31 -3.73
CA ILE A 145 -6.87 -11.54 -2.74
C ILE A 145 -5.62 -10.93 -3.37
N VAL A 146 -5.12 -9.84 -2.79
CA VAL A 146 -3.92 -9.16 -3.27
C VAL A 146 -2.67 -9.94 -2.87
N THR A 147 -1.76 -10.16 -3.80
CA THR A 147 -0.46 -10.83 -3.61
C THR A 147 0.71 -10.08 -4.22
N GLY A 148 0.44 -8.92 -4.79
CA GLY A 148 1.47 -8.05 -5.33
C GLY A 148 0.94 -6.66 -5.65
N ALA A 149 1.86 -5.73 -5.86
CA ALA A 149 1.57 -4.35 -6.15
C ALA A 149 2.70 -3.73 -6.99
N GLN A 150 2.33 -2.75 -7.81
CA GLN A 150 3.25 -2.00 -8.65
C GLN A 150 2.76 -0.56 -8.80
N LEU A 151 3.69 0.39 -8.72
CA LEU A 151 3.43 1.79 -9.10
C LEU A 151 3.89 2.03 -10.54
N GLY A 152 3.21 2.94 -11.23
CA GLY A 152 3.62 3.38 -12.57
C GLY A 152 3.18 4.81 -12.84
N VAL A 153 3.69 5.38 -13.94
CA VAL A 153 3.36 6.73 -14.38
C VAL A 153 2.90 6.70 -15.82
N TRP A 154 1.70 7.20 -16.06
CA TRP A 154 1.24 7.54 -17.40
C TRP A 154 1.71 8.93 -17.78
N ASP A 155 2.26 9.06 -18.99
CA ASP A 155 2.79 10.31 -19.53
C ASP A 155 1.81 10.87 -20.57
N PHE A 156 1.21 12.02 -20.26
CA PHE A 156 0.32 12.77 -21.15
C PHE A 156 0.98 14.09 -21.59
N GLY A 157 2.32 14.11 -21.68
CA GLY A 157 3.13 15.26 -22.12
C GLY A 157 3.24 16.34 -21.04
N ALA A 158 2.23 17.20 -20.94
CA ALA A 158 2.20 18.27 -19.93
C ALA A 158 1.81 17.77 -18.53
N LYS A 159 1.22 16.57 -18.45
CA LYS A 159 0.67 15.97 -17.23
C LYS A 159 1.15 14.54 -17.08
N ASN A 160 1.65 14.21 -15.89
CA ASN A 160 1.97 12.84 -15.50
C ASN A 160 0.97 12.34 -14.48
N VAL A 161 0.49 11.10 -14.62
CA VAL A 161 -0.48 10.50 -13.71
C VAL A 161 0.13 9.29 -13.02
N LEU A 162 0.26 9.34 -11.69
CA LEU A 162 0.63 8.20 -10.89
C LEU A 162 -0.53 7.21 -10.83
N HIS A 163 -0.27 5.94 -11.11
CA HIS A 163 -1.26 4.88 -10.99
C HIS A 163 -0.71 3.71 -10.15
N LEU A 164 -1.62 2.96 -9.55
CA LEU A 164 -1.36 1.72 -8.83
C LEU A 164 -1.86 0.54 -9.65
N LYS A 165 -1.14 -0.58 -9.64
CA LYS A 165 -1.63 -1.89 -10.09
C LYS A 165 -1.50 -2.87 -8.95
N LEU A 166 -2.46 -3.78 -8.83
CA LEU A 166 -2.45 -4.85 -7.84
C LEU A 166 -2.44 -6.19 -8.57
N LEU A 167 -1.70 -7.15 -8.03
CA LEU A 167 -1.71 -8.52 -8.48
C LEU A 167 -2.70 -9.31 -7.62
N PHE A 168 -3.66 -9.96 -8.26
CA PHE A 168 -4.68 -10.75 -7.60
C PHE A 168 -4.44 -12.24 -7.79
N SER A 169 -4.65 -13.03 -6.73
CA SER A 169 -4.63 -14.49 -6.76
C SER A 169 -5.97 -15.05 -6.28
N LYS A 170 -6.50 -16.04 -7.00
CA LYS A 170 -7.73 -16.74 -6.62
C LYS A 170 -7.49 -17.63 -5.41
N VAL A 171 -8.46 -17.64 -4.51
CA VAL A 171 -8.59 -18.54 -3.35
C VAL A 171 -9.92 -19.29 -3.54
N PRO A 172 -9.90 -20.47 -4.17
CA PRO A 172 -11.10 -21.26 -4.44
C PRO A 172 -11.82 -21.70 -3.16
N GLY A 173 -13.15 -21.88 -3.24
CA GLY A 173 -13.96 -22.41 -2.15
C GLY A 173 -14.23 -21.42 -1.00
N CYS A 174 -13.48 -20.32 -0.91
CA CYS A 174 -13.75 -19.26 0.06
C CYS A 174 -14.77 -18.25 -0.47
N THR A 175 -15.42 -17.51 0.43
CA THR A 175 -16.31 -16.37 0.11
C THR A 175 -15.98 -15.14 0.97
N ILE A 176 -16.31 -13.94 0.50
CA ILE A 176 -16.14 -12.71 1.30
C ILE A 176 -17.26 -12.65 2.34
N ARG A 177 -16.91 -12.70 3.62
CA ARG A 177 -17.85 -12.50 4.74
C ARG A 177 -18.14 -11.02 4.97
N ARG A 178 -17.08 -10.21 4.98
CA ARG A 178 -17.17 -8.77 5.24
C ARG A 178 -15.98 -8.06 4.62
N SER A 179 -16.22 -6.90 4.03
CA SER A 179 -15.16 -5.99 3.57
C SER A 179 -15.26 -4.64 4.26
N VAL A 180 -14.11 -4.02 4.52
CA VAL A 180 -14.01 -2.66 5.04
C VAL A 180 -12.90 -1.92 4.32
N TRP A 181 -13.18 -0.68 3.91
CA TRP A 181 -12.13 0.25 3.51
C TRP A 181 -11.58 0.94 4.76
N ASP A 182 -10.29 1.20 4.80
CA ASP A 182 -9.76 2.10 5.81
C ASP A 182 -10.28 3.51 5.59
N HIS A 183 -10.83 4.09 6.65
CA HIS A 183 -11.25 5.47 6.68
C HIS A 183 -10.24 6.26 7.52
N ASN A 184 -9.38 7.02 6.83
CA ASN A 184 -8.41 7.98 7.38
C ASN A 184 -7.33 7.37 8.31
N PRO A 185 -6.11 7.94 8.36
CA PRO A 185 -5.11 7.49 9.30
C PRO A 185 -5.60 7.83 10.70
N SER A 186 -5.50 6.85 11.58
CA SER A 186 -5.69 6.90 13.02
C SER A 186 -5.50 8.32 13.57
N THR A 187 -6.57 8.95 14.06
CA THR A 187 -6.40 9.84 15.20
C THR A 187 -5.77 8.98 16.29
N PRO A 188 -4.57 9.29 16.79
CA PRO A 188 -4.11 8.62 18.00
C PRO A 188 -5.20 8.88 19.04
N VAL A 189 -5.72 7.80 19.62
CA VAL A 189 -6.62 7.86 20.76
C VAL A 189 -6.02 8.86 21.73
N ALA A 190 -6.73 9.97 21.95
CA ALA A 190 -6.28 11.05 22.81
C ALA A 190 -5.95 10.49 24.19
N GLN A 191 -4.67 10.24 24.44
CA GLN A 191 -4.15 10.18 25.80
C GLN A 191 -4.16 11.62 26.29
N ARG A 192 -4.93 11.81 27.37
CA ARG A 192 -5.19 13.08 28.05
C ARG A 192 -3.88 13.86 28.28
N PRO A 193 -3.85 15.18 28.05
CA PRO A 193 -2.69 15.98 28.40
C PRO A 193 -2.76 16.32 29.89
N ASP A 194 -2.11 15.51 30.72
CA ASP A 194 -1.72 15.96 32.06
C ASP A 194 -0.36 16.65 31.93
N GLY A 195 -0.37 17.95 32.22
CA GLY A 195 0.74 18.85 31.98
C GLY A 195 1.91 18.72 32.96
N ALA A 196 3.09 19.10 32.47
CA ALA A 196 4.09 19.83 33.26
C ALA A 196 5.13 20.43 32.30
N SER A 197 5.33 21.74 32.43
CA SER A 197 6.38 22.52 31.80
C SER A 197 7.78 22.06 32.20
N SER A 198 8.71 22.03 31.25
CA SER A 198 10.07 22.54 31.48
C SER A 198 10.77 22.86 30.16
N SER A 199 11.03 24.16 29.96
CA SER A 199 12.00 24.73 29.03
C SER A 199 13.40 24.14 29.21
N LEU A 200 14.16 23.93 28.12
CA LEU A 200 15.64 24.09 28.11
C LEU A 200 16.19 24.13 26.66
N THR A 201 16.59 25.34 26.28
CA THR A 201 17.69 25.78 25.39
C THR A 201 18.35 24.88 24.33
N LYS A 202 18.37 25.44 23.12
CA LYS A 202 19.27 25.21 21.97
C LYS A 202 20.72 24.85 22.32
N LYS A 203 21.30 23.91 21.56
CA LYS A 203 22.65 24.05 20.99
C LYS A 203 22.66 23.57 19.54
N THR A 204 23.04 24.49 18.66
CA THR A 204 23.40 24.32 17.25
C THR A 204 24.77 23.66 17.13
N SER A 205 24.89 22.71 16.21
CA SER A 205 26.15 22.35 15.58
C SER A 205 25.92 22.36 14.07
N GLU A 206 26.50 23.36 13.42
CA GLU A 206 26.59 23.49 11.97
C GLU A 206 27.44 22.36 11.41
N ASP A 207 26.94 21.65 10.41
CA ASP A 207 27.78 21.00 9.41
C ASP A 207 27.02 20.89 8.07
N LYS A 208 27.71 21.29 7.01
CA LYS A 208 27.22 21.54 5.65
C LYS A 208 26.49 20.33 5.02
N LYS A 209 25.14 20.37 4.98
CA LYS A 209 24.25 19.49 4.17
C LYS A 209 22.98 20.23 3.69
N GLU A 210 23.13 21.47 3.25
CA GLU A 210 21.97 22.37 3.16
C GLU A 210 21.03 22.06 1.98
N ASP A 211 21.52 21.69 0.79
CA ASP A 211 20.60 21.43 -0.33
C ASP A 211 19.90 20.06 -0.27
N SER A 212 20.60 18.99 0.10
CA SER A 212 20.01 17.65 0.12
C SER A 212 18.96 17.50 1.23
N SER A 213 19.22 18.06 2.41
CA SER A 213 18.29 17.98 3.55
C SER A 213 17.00 18.78 3.32
N ILE A 214 17.08 19.95 2.67
CA ILE A 214 15.92 20.78 2.32
C ILE A 214 15.00 20.05 1.32
N HIS A 215 15.57 19.35 0.34
CA HIS A 215 14.79 18.59 -0.64
C HIS A 215 14.17 17.31 -0.05
N ILE A 216 14.89 16.59 0.82
CA ILE A 216 14.38 15.42 1.56
C ILE A 216 13.11 15.81 2.35
N GLY A 217 13.14 16.95 3.05
CA GLY A 217 11.99 17.46 3.81
C GLY A 217 10.82 17.96 2.95
N LYS A 218 11.02 18.29 1.66
CA LYS A 218 9.96 18.76 0.76
C LYS A 218 9.15 17.61 0.16
N LEU A 219 9.77 16.50 -0.23
CA LEU A 219 9.08 15.35 -0.82
C LEU A 219 8.37 14.50 0.24
N ALA A 220 8.95 14.36 1.44
CA ALA A 220 8.27 13.73 2.58
C ALA A 220 6.96 14.43 2.98
N LYS A 221 6.78 15.71 2.62
CA LYS A 221 5.52 16.45 2.82
C LYS A 221 4.46 16.15 1.77
N ILE A 222 4.77 15.39 0.71
CA ILE A 222 3.88 15.10 -0.42
C ILE A 222 3.44 13.63 -0.43
N VAL A 223 4.09 12.76 0.35
CA VAL A 223 3.73 11.34 0.44
C VAL A 223 3.36 11.03 1.88
N ASP A 224 2.19 10.44 2.07
CA ASP A 224 1.82 9.80 3.33
C ASP A 224 2.46 8.40 3.38
N MET A 225 3.42 8.23 4.29
CA MET A 225 4.16 6.99 4.50
C MET A 225 3.56 6.15 5.64
N THR A 226 2.35 6.48 6.09
CA THR A 226 1.66 5.72 7.14
C THR A 226 1.52 4.25 6.74
N GLU A 227 1.91 3.36 7.64
CA GLU A 227 1.77 1.92 7.44
C GLU A 227 0.31 1.51 7.62
N MET A 228 -0.32 1.04 6.55
CA MET A 228 -1.71 0.60 6.58
C MET A 228 -1.71 -0.93 6.67
N SER A 229 -2.01 -1.46 7.85
CA SER A 229 -2.09 -2.90 8.08
C SER A 229 -3.23 -3.25 9.04
N LYS A 230 -3.78 -4.46 8.88
CA LYS A 230 -4.67 -5.06 9.87
C LYS A 230 -4.13 -6.42 10.30
N GLY A 231 -4.20 -6.69 11.60
CA GLY A 231 -3.68 -7.94 12.18
C GLY A 231 -4.46 -8.37 13.42
N PRO A 232 -3.88 -9.22 14.28
CA PRO A 232 -4.47 -9.72 15.52
C PRO A 232 -5.03 -8.63 16.45
N GLN A 233 -4.41 -7.46 16.47
CA GLN A 233 -4.86 -6.31 17.25
C GLN A 233 -6.18 -5.71 16.71
N ASP A 234 -6.50 -5.94 15.44
CA ASP A 234 -7.71 -5.48 14.76
C ASP A 234 -8.74 -6.61 14.74
N ILE A 235 -9.67 -6.62 15.70
CA ILE A 235 -10.71 -7.66 15.80
C ILE A 235 -11.46 -7.81 14.45
N PRO A 236 -11.61 -9.03 13.92
CA PRO A 236 -11.37 -10.33 14.54
C PRO A 236 -9.98 -10.96 14.31
N GLY A 237 -9.04 -10.24 13.70
CA GLY A 237 -7.62 -10.61 13.67
C GLY A 237 -7.12 -11.40 12.45
N HIS A 238 -8.01 -11.74 11.51
CA HIS A 238 -7.69 -12.53 10.30
C HIS A 238 -8.01 -11.77 9.00
N TRP A 239 -7.54 -10.54 8.91
CA TRP A 239 -7.80 -9.64 7.78
C TRP A 239 -6.87 -9.92 6.61
N LEU A 240 -7.43 -9.90 5.40
CA LEU A 240 -6.69 -10.01 4.15
C LEU A 240 -6.93 -8.80 3.26
N VAL A 241 -5.91 -8.40 2.50
CA VAL A 241 -6.06 -7.33 1.51
C VAL A 241 -6.75 -7.86 0.26
N THR A 242 -7.81 -7.17 -0.14
CA THR A 242 -8.65 -7.51 -1.30
C THR A 242 -8.80 -6.35 -2.29
N GLY A 243 -8.17 -5.22 -2.00
CA GLY A 243 -8.15 -4.07 -2.88
C GLY A 243 -7.38 -2.92 -2.25
N ALA A 244 -7.06 -1.92 -3.07
CA ALA A 244 -6.44 -0.69 -2.62
C ALA A 244 -6.70 0.42 -3.64
N LYS A 245 -6.44 1.66 -3.24
CA LYS A 245 -6.44 2.81 -4.14
C LYS A 245 -5.49 3.88 -3.64
N LEU A 246 -4.99 4.67 -4.58
CA LEU A 246 -4.30 5.91 -4.24
C LEU A 246 -5.34 7.01 -3.99
N GLY A 247 -4.92 8.05 -3.26
CA GLY A 247 -5.73 9.23 -3.01
C GLY A 247 -4.88 10.47 -2.86
N VAL A 248 -5.54 11.64 -2.88
CA VAL A 248 -4.91 12.92 -2.56
C VAL A 248 -5.65 13.57 -1.41
N GLU A 249 -4.92 13.93 -0.33
CA GLU A 249 -5.48 14.71 0.77
C GLU A 249 -4.51 15.82 1.19
N LYS A 250 -5.01 17.07 1.22
CA LYS A 250 -4.20 18.25 1.58
C LYS A 250 -2.87 18.34 0.80
N GLY A 251 -2.91 17.89 -0.45
CA GLY A 251 -1.76 17.83 -1.36
C GLY A 251 -0.73 16.73 -1.07
N LYS A 252 -1.11 15.70 -0.32
CA LYS A 252 -0.34 14.48 -0.09
C LYS A 252 -0.95 13.30 -0.83
N ILE A 253 -0.10 12.51 -1.48
CA ILE A 253 -0.41 11.19 -2.01
C ILE A 253 -0.55 10.24 -0.83
N LEU A 254 -1.67 9.53 -0.75
CA LEU A 254 -1.93 8.54 0.29
C LEU A 254 -2.40 7.23 -0.31
N LEU A 255 -2.37 6.18 0.50
CA LEU A 255 -2.86 4.85 0.17
C LEU A 255 -4.08 4.53 1.04
N ARG A 256 -5.12 3.96 0.44
CA ARG A 256 -6.26 3.37 1.16
C ARG A 256 -6.39 1.91 0.78
N ILE A 257 -6.66 1.07 1.77
CA ILE A 257 -6.70 -0.38 1.60
C ILE A 257 -8.10 -0.89 1.89
N LYS A 258 -8.51 -1.90 1.12
CA LYS A 258 -9.72 -2.69 1.37
C LYS A 258 -9.31 -4.01 2.02
N TYR A 259 -9.73 -4.20 3.26
CA TYR A 259 -9.57 -5.44 3.98
C TYR A 259 -10.85 -6.26 3.92
N SER A 260 -10.70 -7.58 3.82
CA SER A 260 -11.81 -8.50 3.88
C SER A 260 -11.54 -9.64 4.87
N LEU A 261 -12.63 -10.13 5.45
CA LEU A 261 -12.69 -11.39 6.17
C LEU A 261 -13.31 -12.42 5.25
N LEU A 262 -12.72 -13.61 5.21
CA LEU A 262 -13.22 -14.69 4.39
C LEU A 262 -13.96 -15.71 5.24
N ASN A 263 -14.92 -16.39 4.62
CA ASN A 263 -15.34 -17.72 5.05
C ASN A 263 -14.44 -18.71 4.32
N TYR A 264 -13.79 -19.60 5.06
CA TYR A 264 -12.87 -20.61 4.55
C TYR A 264 -13.62 -21.92 4.32
#